data_AF-A0A0Q7Q451-F1
#
_entry.id   AF-A0A0Q7Q451-F1
#
_cell.length_a   1.000
_cell.length_b   1.000
_cell.length_c   1.000
_cell.angle_alpha   90.00
_cell.angle_beta   90.00
_cell.angle_gamma   90.00
#
_symmetry.space_group_name_H-M   'P 1'
#
loop_
_entity.id
_entity.type
_entity.pdbx_description
1 polymer ?
#
loop_
_entity_poly.entity_id
_entity_poly.type
_entity_poly.pdbx_seq_one_letter_code
_entity_poly.pdbx_strand_id
1 'polypeptide(L)'
;MGTREKLVEHLWQTVINPLRDPRWMDNVIANCRRAPDEGFAAAGPAIERVLAAGVSPGDLCLITQLTAYEAVFGTLYALGDPGVDDNDVFGLHDDMLTSPSAAFGMAT
;
A
#
# COMPACT_ATOMS: atom_id res chain seq x y z
N MET A 1 5.77 23.47 7.77
CA MET A 1 6.79 22.41 7.80
C MET A 1 6.34 21.38 8.85
N GLY A 2 6.07 20.14 8.45
CA GLY A 2 5.75 19.07 9.40
C GLY A 2 7.01 18.69 10.18
N THR A 3 6.87 18.30 11.45
CA THR A 3 8.00 17.77 12.23
C THR A 3 8.12 16.26 11.99
N ARG A 4 9.26 15.66 12.38
CA ARG A 4 9.47 14.20 12.29
C ARG A 4 8.38 13.43 13.03
N GLU A 5 7.99 13.91 14.21
CA GLU A 5 6.96 13.31 15.04
C GLU A 5 5.60 13.35 14.34
N LYS A 6 5.25 14.49 13.72
CA LYS A 6 4.02 14.63 12.94
C LYS A 6 3.97 13.72 11.72
N LEU A 7 5.11 13.50 11.05
CA LEU A 7 5.20 12.55 9.94
C LEU A 7 4.96 11.12 10.43
N VAL A 8 5.63 10.70 11.51
CA VAL A 8 5.44 9.37 12.09
C VAL A 8 3.98 9.16 12.53
N GLU A 9 3.39 10.14 13.21
CA GLU A 9 1.98 10.10 13.61
C GLU A 9 1.06 9.98 12.38
N HIS A 10 1.30 10.78 11.35
CA HIS A 10 0.53 10.73 10.12
C HIS A 10 0.58 9.35 9.45
N LEU A 11 1.76 8.75 9.31
CA LEU A 11 1.93 7.43 8.71
C LEU A 11 1.17 6.35 9.49
N TRP A 12 1.24 6.38 10.82
CA TRP A 12 0.46 5.48 11.66
C TRP A 12 -1.05 5.68 11.49
N GLN A 13 -1.53 6.92 11.56
CA GLN A 13 -2.97 7.19 11.59
C GLN A 13 -3.64 7.09 10.23
N THR A 14 -2.92 7.35 9.14
CA THR A 14 -3.52 7.48 7.80
C THR A 14 -3.15 6.36 6.84
N VAL A 15 -2.04 5.66 7.08
CA VAL A 15 -1.59 4.55 6.21
C VAL A 15 -1.76 3.21 6.92
N ILE A 16 -1.28 3.07 8.15
CA ILE A 16 -1.16 1.75 8.81
C ILE A 16 -2.42 1.37 9.62
N ASN A 17 -2.92 2.26 10.48
CA ASN A 17 -4.06 1.96 11.36
C ASN A 17 -5.42 1.81 10.65
N PRO A 18 -5.71 2.51 9.53
CA PRO A 18 -6.97 2.31 8.82
C PRO A 18 -7.18 0.87 8.35
N LEU A 19 -6.10 0.12 8.12
CA LEU A 19 -6.15 -1.29 7.70
C LEU A 19 -6.62 -2.26 8.79
N ARG A 20 -6.79 -1.78 10.04
CA ARG A 20 -7.45 -2.57 11.10
C ARG A 20 -8.95 -2.72 10.88
N ASP A 21 -9.55 -1.80 10.15
CA ASP A 21 -10.98 -1.79 9.88
C ASP A 21 -11.28 -2.60 8.61
N PRO A 22 -11.99 -3.74 8.70
CA PRO A 22 -12.22 -4.61 7.55
C PRO A 22 -12.95 -3.93 6.39
N ARG A 23 -13.57 -2.77 6.59
CA ARG A 23 -14.19 -1.96 5.52
C ARG A 23 -13.20 -1.55 4.42
N TRP A 24 -11.89 -1.59 4.66
CA TRP A 24 -10.90 -1.35 3.61
C TRP A 24 -11.05 -2.36 2.45
N MET A 25 -11.44 -3.60 2.74
CA MET A 25 -11.62 -4.65 1.73
C MET A 25 -12.76 -4.31 0.77
N ASP A 26 -13.90 -3.85 1.30
CA ASP A 26 -15.03 -3.42 0.48
C ASP A 26 -14.66 -2.25 -0.44
N ASN A 27 -13.86 -1.31 0.08
CA ASN A 27 -13.37 -0.18 -0.71
C ASN A 27 -12.43 -0.63 -1.84
N VAL A 28 -11.51 -1.56 -1.57
CA VAL A 28 -10.61 -2.13 -2.58
C VAL A 28 -11.41 -2.89 -3.64
N ILE A 29 -12.32 -3.78 -3.23
CA ILE A 29 -13.17 -4.52 -4.16
C ILE A 29 -13.98 -3.56 -5.05
N ALA A 30 -14.60 -2.54 -4.46
CA ALA A 30 -15.38 -1.55 -5.20
C ALA A 30 -14.50 -0.75 -6.18
N ASN A 31 -13.29 -0.36 -5.79
CA ASN A 31 -12.37 0.37 -6.66
C ASN A 31 -11.88 -0.51 -7.82
N CYS A 32 -11.43 -1.74 -7.55
CA CYS A 32 -10.99 -2.68 -8.58
C CYS A 32 -12.09 -3.00 -9.61
N ARG A 33 -13.37 -3.04 -9.18
CA ARG A 33 -14.50 -3.20 -10.10
C ARG A 33 -14.75 -1.98 -10.99
N ARG A 34 -14.46 -0.76 -10.51
CA ARG A 34 -14.63 0.47 -11.28
C ARG A 34 -13.50 0.69 -12.29
N ALA A 35 -12.31 0.19 -12.00
CA ALA A 35 -11.13 0.36 -12.83
C ALA A 35 -10.43 -1.00 -13.07
N PRO A 36 -11.04 -1.88 -13.91
CA PRO A 36 -10.55 -3.25 -14.11
C PRO A 36 -9.20 -3.34 -14.83
N ASP A 37 -8.75 -2.27 -15.48
CA ASP A 37 -7.50 -2.24 -16.26
C ASP A 37 -6.32 -1.61 -15.50
N GLU A 38 -6.50 -1.21 -14.23
CA GLU A 38 -5.42 -0.69 -13.39
C GLU A 38 -4.51 -1.80 -12.85
N GLY A 39 -3.24 -1.47 -12.58
CA GLY A 39 -2.18 -2.44 -12.24
C GLY A 39 -2.45 -3.35 -11.02
N PHE A 40 -3.43 -3.02 -10.18
CA PHE A 40 -3.84 -3.82 -9.03
C PHE A 40 -5.31 -4.25 -9.07
N ALA A 41 -6.01 -4.15 -10.21
CA ALA A 41 -7.41 -4.53 -10.32
C ALA A 41 -7.70 -5.99 -9.91
N ALA A 42 -6.71 -6.88 -10.05
CA ALA A 42 -6.81 -8.28 -9.64
C ALA A 42 -6.92 -8.48 -8.11
N ALA A 43 -6.57 -7.46 -7.30
CA ALA A 43 -6.62 -7.54 -5.85
C ALA A 43 -8.07 -7.72 -5.33
N GLY A 44 -9.05 -7.03 -5.92
CA GLY A 44 -10.46 -7.15 -5.54
C GLY A 44 -10.97 -8.58 -5.62
N PRO A 45 -10.93 -9.22 -6.81
CA PRO A 45 -11.31 -10.63 -6.96
C PRO A 45 -10.48 -11.59 -6.09
N ALA A 46 -9.22 -11.28 -5.80
CA ALA A 46 -8.40 -12.09 -4.91
C ALA A 46 -8.90 -12.04 -3.46
N ILE A 47 -9.24 -10.85 -2.95
CA ILE A 47 -9.83 -10.68 -1.62
C ILE A 47 -11.15 -11.45 -1.52
N GLU A 48 -12.03 -11.35 -2.52
CA GLU A 48 -13.30 -12.08 -2.55
C GLU A 48 -13.10 -13.59 -2.44
N ARG A 49 -12.13 -14.16 -3.18
CA ARG A 49 -11.83 -15.60 -3.10
C ARG A 49 -11.31 -16.01 -1.73
N VAL A 50 -10.47 -15.20 -1.10
CA VAL A 50 -9.91 -15.50 0.23
C VAL A 50 -11.00 -15.46 1.30
N LEU A 51 -11.90 -14.49 1.23
CA LEU A 51 -13.07 -14.42 2.12
C LEU A 51 -14.02 -15.60 1.89
N ALA A 52 -14.29 -15.97 0.63
CA ALA A 52 -15.12 -17.13 0.28
C ALA A 52 -14.52 -18.46 0.76
N ALA A 53 -13.18 -18.54 0.87
CA ALA A 53 -12.48 -19.68 1.45
C ALA A 53 -12.56 -19.76 2.99
N GLY A 54 -13.21 -18.79 3.64
CA GLY A 54 -13.45 -18.78 5.08
C GLY A 54 -12.31 -18.15 5.91
N VAL A 55 -11.36 -17.46 5.28
CA VAL A 55 -10.35 -16.70 6.02
C VAL A 55 -11.01 -15.56 6.78
N SER A 56 -10.61 -15.37 8.04
CA SER A 56 -11.12 -14.31 8.90
C SER A 56 -10.77 -12.92 8.32
N PRO A 57 -11.75 -12.01 8.19
CA PRO A 57 -11.48 -10.60 7.89
C PRO A 57 -10.45 -9.98 8.84
N GLY A 58 -10.47 -10.37 10.12
CA GLY A 58 -9.52 -9.87 11.12
C GLY A 58 -8.08 -10.32 10.85
N ASP A 59 -7.88 -11.55 10.40
CA ASP A 59 -6.54 -12.05 10.06
C ASP A 59 -6.00 -11.33 8.83
N LEU A 60 -6.85 -11.06 7.84
CA LEU A 60 -6.48 -10.23 6.69
C LEU A 60 -6.12 -8.81 7.08
N CYS A 61 -6.86 -8.20 8.02
CA CYS A 61 -6.49 -6.88 8.56
C CYS A 61 -5.11 -6.90 9.24
N LEU A 62 -4.80 -7.93 10.02
CA LEU A 62 -3.51 -8.06 10.70
C LEU A 62 -2.35 -8.20 9.70
N ILE A 63 -2.50 -9.09 8.72
CA ILE A 63 -1.50 -9.32 7.67
C ILE A 63 -1.28 -8.03 6.86
N THR A 64 -2.37 -7.39 6.42
CA THR A 64 -2.28 -6.18 5.58
C THR A 64 -1.70 -4.99 6.37
N GLN A 65 -2.05 -4.87 7.66
CA GLN A 65 -1.42 -3.88 8.54
C GLN A 65 0.09 -4.12 8.70
N LEU A 66 0.53 -5.38 8.86
CA LEU A 66 1.96 -5.72 8.93
C LEU A 66 2.67 -5.34 7.62
N THR A 67 2.11 -5.73 6.47
CA THR A 67 2.68 -5.39 5.16
C THR A 67 2.79 -3.88 4.96
N ALA A 68 1.78 -3.11 5.36
CA ALA A 68 1.83 -1.65 5.28
C ALA A 68 2.90 -1.04 6.20
N TYR A 69 3.03 -1.56 7.43
CA TYR A 69 4.11 -1.14 8.34
C TYR A 69 5.48 -1.42 7.73
N GLU A 70 5.71 -2.62 7.20
CA GLU A 70 7.00 -3.01 6.59
C GLU A 70 7.32 -2.15 5.36
N ALA A 71 6.34 -1.88 4.50
CA ALA A 71 6.53 -1.03 3.32
C ALA A 71 6.87 0.42 3.72
N VAL A 72 6.14 0.99 4.68
CA VAL A 72 6.42 2.34 5.19
C VAL A 72 7.80 2.39 5.85
N PHE A 73 8.10 1.45 6.74
CA PHE A 73 9.38 1.40 7.44
C PHE A 73 10.55 1.22 6.48
N GLY A 74 10.44 0.24 5.57
CA GLY A 74 11.47 -0.07 4.57
C GLY A 74 11.75 1.11 3.65
N THR A 75 10.70 1.84 3.23
CA THR A 75 10.85 3.07 2.44
C THR A 75 11.59 4.14 3.24
N LEU A 76 11.16 4.45 4.47
CA LEU A 76 11.82 5.44 5.32
C LEU A 76 13.29 5.07 5.61
N TYR A 77 13.56 3.78 5.77
CA TYR A 77 14.91 3.27 5.99
C TYR A 77 15.78 3.47 4.74
N ALA A 78 15.27 3.10 3.56
CA ALA A 78 15.97 3.26 2.29
C ALA A 78 16.28 4.73 1.96
N LEU A 79 15.40 5.66 2.36
CA LEU A 79 15.64 7.09 2.22
C LEU A 79 16.79 7.60 3.11
N GLY A 80 17.12 6.90 4.20
CA GLY A 80 18.23 7.25 5.09
C GLY A 80 19.55 6.54 4.77
N ASP A 81 19.55 5.62 3.80
CA ASP A 81 20.75 4.98 3.26
C ASP A 81 21.49 5.99 2.34
N PRO A 82 22.84 6.04 2.28
CA PRO A 82 23.60 7.16 1.72
C PRO A 82 23.52 7.33 0.19
N GLY A 83 22.47 6.80 -0.45
CA GLY A 83 22.22 6.88 -1.89
C GLY A 83 21.17 7.91 -2.33
N VAL A 84 20.36 8.45 -1.41
CA VAL A 84 19.36 9.47 -1.73
C VAL A 84 19.72 10.75 -0.97
N ASP A 85 20.14 11.82 -1.67
CA ASP A 85 20.34 13.12 -1.02
C ASP A 85 19.00 13.67 -0.54
N ASP A 86 18.97 14.42 0.57
CA ASP A 86 17.73 14.90 1.23
C ASP A 86 16.74 15.64 0.29
N ASN A 87 17.23 16.21 -0.83
CA ASN A 87 16.40 16.89 -1.84
C ASN A 87 15.83 15.96 -2.92
N ASP A 88 16.33 14.73 -3.03
CA ASP A 88 15.94 13.75 -4.06
C ASP A 88 14.70 12.92 -3.66
N VAL A 89 14.12 13.19 -2.49
CA VAL A 89 12.86 12.55 -2.04
C VAL A 89 11.64 13.12 -2.76
N PHE A 90 11.74 14.37 -3.22
CA PHE A 90 10.65 15.04 -3.91
C PHE A 90 10.40 14.42 -5.29
N GLY A 91 9.16 14.01 -5.57
CA GLY A 91 8.79 13.38 -6.85
C GLY A 91 9.01 11.87 -6.93
N LEU A 92 9.63 11.23 -5.93
CA LEU A 92 9.86 9.78 -5.95
C LEU A 92 8.59 8.93 -6.13
N HIS A 93 7.43 9.43 -5.69
CA HIS A 93 6.16 8.73 -5.88
C HIS A 93 5.72 8.72 -7.35
N ASP A 94 6.01 9.78 -8.11
CA ASP A 94 5.74 9.86 -9.55
C ASP A 94 6.73 8.98 -10.33
N ASP A 95 7.99 8.96 -9.92
CA ASP A 95 9.00 8.06 -10.48
C ASP A 95 8.64 6.59 -10.22
N MET A 96 8.13 6.27 -9.03
CA MET A 96 7.63 4.93 -8.71
C MET A 96 6.46 4.54 -9.61
N LEU A 97 5.53 5.47 -9.89
CA LEU A 97 4.36 5.24 -10.73
C LEU A 97 4.72 5.05 -12.22
N THR A 98 5.72 5.78 -12.70
CA THR A 98 6.15 5.77 -14.11
C THR A 98 7.28 4.78 -14.39
N SER A 99 7.83 4.15 -13.35
CA SER A 99 8.85 3.12 -13.45
C SER A 99 8.40 1.96 -14.35
N PRO A 100 9.29 1.39 -15.19
CA PRO A 100 8.99 0.18 -15.94
C PRO A 100 8.50 -0.99 -15.06
N SER A 101 8.92 -1.01 -13.80
CA SER A 101 8.51 -2.02 -12.81
C SER A 101 7.06 -1.84 -12.31
N ALA A 102 6.43 -0.68 -12.53
CA ALA A 102 5.04 -0.42 -12.15
C ALA A 102 4.02 -1.09 -13.10
N ALA A 103 4.47 -1.55 -14.27
CA ALA A 103 3.68 -2.40 -15.14
C ALA A 103 3.58 -3.80 -14.52
N PHE A 104 2.63 -3.97 -13.59
CA PHE A 104 2.26 -5.29 -13.08
C PHE A 104 1.89 -6.17 -14.28
N GLY A 105 2.56 -7.32 -14.38
CA GLY A 105 2.69 -8.09 -15.61
C GLY A 105 1.39 -8.34 -16.36
N MET A 106 1.27 -7.77 -17.55
CA MET A 106 0.56 -8.37 -18.69
C MET A 106 1.36 -9.56 -19.23
N ALA A 107 1.70 -10.52 -18.37
CA ALA A 107 2.12 -11.83 -18.84
C ALA A 107 0.85 -12.61 -19.16
N THR A 108 0.49 -12.57 -20.44
CA THR A 108 -0.44 -13.47 -21.14
C THR A 108 -0.27 -14.93 -20.75
#